data_AF-A0A8B6C6X5-F1
#
_entry.id   AF-A0A8B6C6X5-F1
#
_cell.length_a   1.000
_cell.length_b   1.000
_cell.length_c   1.000
_cell.angle_alpha   90.00
_cell.angle_beta   90.00
_cell.angle_gamma   90.00
#
_symmetry.space_group_name_H-M   'P 1'
#
loop_
_entity.id
_entity.type
_entity.pdbx_description
1 polymer ?
#
loop_
_entity_poly.entity_id
_entity_poly.type
_entity_poly.pdbx_seq_one_letter_code
_entity_poly.pdbx_strand_id
1 'polypeptide(L)'
;MARCQQCRIVFIKKRKNEDSFIYGKSTLNTRIESWWAILRKQCTGKWIKEMKDLRDTGNFTGNKLDVNLVQFCCMKLLQAELDETALVWDMHRIRRSRSNLPDDRPIALYLLPELWASADYVQSIFG
;
A
#
# COMPACT_ATOMS: atom_id res chain seq x y z
N MET A 1 -4.94 18.13 -11.28
CA MET A 1 -5.16 16.82 -10.60
C MET A 1 -4.47 15.73 -11.42
N ALA A 2 -3.31 15.26 -10.97
CA ALA A 2 -2.57 14.22 -11.68
C ALA A 2 -3.26 12.85 -11.48
N ARG A 3 -3.98 12.39 -12.50
CA ARG A 3 -4.50 11.02 -12.56
C ARG A 3 -3.35 10.09 -12.92
N CYS A 4 -2.80 9.39 -11.94
CA CYS A 4 -1.88 8.30 -12.22
C CYS A 4 -2.68 7.08 -12.71
N GLN A 5 -2.69 6.85 -14.03
CA GLN A 5 -3.43 5.74 -14.67
C GLN A 5 -2.74 4.36 -14.57
N GLN A 6 -1.62 4.23 -13.85
CA GLN A 6 -0.78 3.03 -13.95
C GLN A 6 -1.08 1.90 -12.95
N CYS A 7 -2.12 2.01 -12.12
CA CYS A 7 -2.47 0.95 -11.16
C CYS A 7 -3.96 0.63 -11.25
N ARG A 8 -4.42 0.11 -12.39
CA ARG A 8 -5.78 -0.44 -12.50
C ARG A 8 -5.77 -1.87 -11.95
N ILE A 9 -5.78 -2.01 -10.62
CA ILE A 9 -6.03 -3.30 -9.98
C ILE A 9 -7.50 -3.65 -10.30
N VAL A 10 -7.70 -4.67 -11.14
CA VAL A 10 -9.03 -5.17 -11.47
C VAL A 10 -9.44 -6.14 -10.37
N PHE A 11 -10.43 -5.77 -9.55
CA PHE A 11 -10.97 -6.66 -8.53
C PHE A 11 -12.09 -7.52 -9.10
N ILE A 12 -11.87 -8.83 -9.12
CA ILE A 12 -12.85 -9.82 -9.58
C ILE A 12 -13.62 -10.34 -8.35
N LYS A 13 -14.89 -9.96 -8.22
CA LYS A 13 -15.80 -10.56 -7.23
C LYS A 13 -16.54 -11.72 -7.88
N LYS A 14 -16.17 -12.96 -7.58
CA LYS A 14 -16.93 -14.16 -7.99
C LYS A 14 -18.21 -14.25 -7.15
N ARG A 15 -19.39 -14.33 -7.80
CA ARG A 15 -20.63 -14.73 -7.13
C ARG A 15 -20.81 -16.25 -7.19
N LYS A 16 -21.65 -16.76 -6.30
CA LYS A 16 -21.91 -18.20 -6.07
C LYS A 16 -22.73 -18.88 -7.18
N ASN A 17 -23.19 -18.13 -8.19
CA ASN A 17 -23.84 -18.69 -9.36
C ASN A 17 -23.59 -17.79 -10.58
N GLU A 18 -23.16 -18.43 -11.68
CA GLU A 18 -23.01 -17.94 -13.05
C GLU A 18 -21.89 -16.91 -13.32
N ASP A 19 -21.24 -17.10 -14.47
CA ASP A 19 -20.05 -16.43 -15.05
C ASP A 19 -20.22 -14.92 -15.32
N SER A 20 -20.84 -14.21 -14.39
CA SER A 20 -21.03 -12.77 -14.41
C SER A 20 -20.04 -12.11 -13.44
N PHE A 21 -19.12 -11.32 -13.98
CA PHE A 21 -18.29 -10.39 -13.20
C PHE A 21 -18.84 -8.97 -13.34
N ILE A 22 -18.59 -8.12 -12.35
CA ILE A 22 -18.96 -6.70 -12.37
C ILE A 22 -17.70 -5.87 -12.61
N TYR A 23 -17.68 -5.07 -13.67
CA TYR A 23 -16.72 -3.98 -13.80
C TYR A 23 -17.23 -2.76 -13.06
N GLY A 24 -16.48 -2.29 -12.06
CA GLY A 24 -16.83 -1.09 -11.32
C GLY A 24 -15.69 -0.60 -10.44
N LYS A 25 -15.74 0.68 -10.06
CA LYS A 25 -14.84 1.24 -9.04
C LYS A 25 -15.20 0.62 -7.70
N SER A 26 -14.24 -0.02 -7.03
CA SER A 26 -14.45 -0.50 -5.67
C SER A 26 -14.50 0.69 -4.72
N THR A 27 -15.70 1.18 -4.39
CA THR A 27 -15.88 2.29 -3.44
C THR A 27 -15.38 1.93 -2.04
N LEU A 28 -15.37 0.63 -1.71
CA LEU A 28 -14.85 0.09 -0.45
C LEU A 28 -13.31 0.10 -0.38
N ASN A 29 -12.61 0.06 -1.52
CA ASN A 29 -11.15 0.06 -1.57
C ASN A 29 -10.54 1.46 -1.49
N THR A 30 -11.36 2.51 -1.40
CA THR A 30 -10.90 3.91 -1.46
C THR A 30 -9.83 4.23 -0.41
N ARG A 31 -9.93 3.68 0.80
CA ARG A 31 -8.95 3.91 1.88
C ARG A 31 -7.59 3.30 1.54
N ILE A 32 -7.58 2.06 1.09
CA ILE A 32 -6.38 1.33 0.67
C ILE A 32 -5.74 2.06 -0.53
N GLU A 33 -6.53 2.42 -1.54
CA GLU A 33 -6.04 3.19 -2.71
C GLU A 33 -5.45 4.55 -2.32
N SER A 34 -6.08 5.25 -1.37
CA SER A 34 -5.55 6.50 -0.83
C SER A 34 -4.20 6.29 -0.16
N TRP A 35 -4.05 5.21 0.61
CA TRP A 35 -2.78 4.88 1.24
C TRP A 35 -1.70 4.52 0.21
N TRP A 36 -2.01 3.70 -0.80
CA TRP A 36 -1.07 3.40 -1.90
C TRP A 36 -0.59 4.66 -2.62
N ALA A 37 -1.47 5.65 -2.80
CA ALA A 37 -1.10 6.94 -3.39
C ALA A 37 -0.11 7.72 -2.50
N ILE A 38 -0.30 7.67 -1.18
CA ILE A 38 0.60 8.30 -0.20
C ILE A 38 1.95 7.59 -0.19
N LEU A 39 1.96 6.26 -0.07
CA LEU A 39 3.18 5.44 -0.13
C LEU A 39 3.98 5.72 -1.39
N ARG A 40 3.30 5.82 -2.54
CA ARG A 40 3.95 6.15 -3.81
C ARG A 40 4.52 7.55 -3.85
N LYS A 41 3.83 8.53 -3.27
CA LYS A 41 4.31 9.91 -3.22
C LYS A 41 5.51 10.06 -2.27
N GLN A 42 5.52 9.32 -1.17
CA GLN A 42 6.50 9.50 -0.08
C GLN A 42 7.72 8.60 -0.21
N CYS A 43 7.58 7.38 -0.74
CA CYS A 43 8.68 6.40 -0.77
C CYS A 43 8.85 5.80 -2.17
N THR A 44 7.90 4.97 -2.62
CA THR A 44 8.14 4.07 -3.77
C THR A 44 8.25 4.78 -5.12
N GLY A 45 7.79 6.03 -5.23
CA GLY A 45 7.89 6.83 -6.45
C GLY A 45 9.33 7.08 -6.90
N LYS A 46 10.25 7.33 -5.96
CA LYS A 46 11.69 7.51 -6.22
C LYS A 46 12.29 6.22 -6.79
N TRP A 47 12.09 5.10 -6.10
CA TRP A 47 12.57 3.78 -6.53
C TRP A 47 12.04 3.37 -7.89
N ILE A 48 10.75 3.57 -8.16
CA ILE A 48 10.17 3.29 -9.48
C ILE A 48 10.85 4.12 -10.56
N LYS A 49 11.20 5.37 -10.28
CA LYS A 49 11.91 6.23 -11.23
C LYS A 49 13.34 5.72 -11.46
N GLU A 50 14.10 5.46 -10.39
CA GLU A 50 15.48 4.96 -10.49
C GLU A 50 15.56 3.63 -11.26
N MET A 51 14.65 2.69 -10.99
CA MET A 51 14.61 1.41 -11.71
C MET A 51 14.20 1.58 -13.19
N LYS A 52 13.37 2.58 -13.50
CA LYS A 52 13.07 2.94 -14.89
C LYS A 52 14.28 3.56 -15.58
N ASP A 53 14.97 4.48 -14.91
CA ASP A 53 16.16 5.12 -15.44
C ASP A 53 17.27 4.08 -15.71
N LEU A 54 17.43 3.07 -14.85
CA LEU A 54 18.33 1.93 -15.07
C LEU A 54 17.98 1.13 -16.34
N ARG A 55 16.70 0.88 -16.57
CA ARG A 55 16.24 0.19 -17.78
C ARG A 55 16.43 1.06 -19.03
N ASP A 56 16.04 2.33 -18.95
CA ASP A 56 16.01 3.24 -20.09
C ASP A 56 17.44 3.62 -20.52
N THR A 57 18.44 3.54 -19.62
CA THR A 57 19.88 3.69 -19.93
C THR A 57 20.54 2.40 -20.44
N GLY A 58 19.80 1.29 -20.53
CA GLY A 58 20.34 0.00 -20.98
C GLY A 58 21.13 -0.77 -19.92
N ASN A 59 21.17 -0.30 -18.67
CA ASN A 59 21.85 -0.95 -17.55
C ASN A 59 21.01 -2.04 -16.88
N PHE A 60 19.75 -2.18 -17.28
CA PHE A 60 18.85 -3.21 -16.79
C PHE A 60 18.04 -3.79 -17.96
N THR A 61 18.41 -5.00 -18.36
CA THR A 61 17.72 -5.79 -19.39
C THR A 61 16.57 -6.63 -18.82
N GLY A 62 16.53 -6.80 -17.49
CA GLY A 62 15.52 -7.61 -16.81
C GLY A 62 15.80 -9.10 -16.82
N ASN A 63 17.01 -9.51 -17.22
CA ASN A 63 17.46 -10.89 -17.09
C ASN A 63 17.59 -11.27 -15.59
N LYS A 64 17.76 -12.56 -15.31
CA LYS A 64 17.83 -13.06 -13.92
C LYS A 64 19.01 -12.50 -13.13
N LEU A 65 20.15 -12.24 -13.78
CA LEU A 65 21.32 -11.64 -13.15
C LEU A 65 21.01 -10.20 -12.73
N ASP A 66 20.45 -9.39 -13.62
CA ASP A 66 20.09 -7.99 -13.35
C ASP A 66 19.11 -7.89 -12.18
N VAL A 67 18.08 -8.75 -12.16
CA VAL A 67 17.10 -8.80 -11.06
C VAL A 67 17.78 -9.16 -9.74
N ASN A 68 18.65 -10.18 -9.74
CA ASN A 68 19.36 -10.59 -8.53
C ASN A 68 20.31 -9.50 -8.03
N LEU A 69 21.02 -8.81 -8.92
CA LEU A 69 21.93 -7.71 -8.57
C LEU A 69 21.16 -6.53 -7.96
N VAL A 70 20.07 -6.11 -8.59
CA VAL A 70 19.21 -5.04 -8.05
C VAL A 70 18.64 -5.43 -6.69
N GLN A 71 18.15 -6.67 -6.53
CA GLN A 71 17.69 -7.14 -5.23
C GLN A 71 18.82 -7.14 -4.19
N PHE A 72 19.99 -7.66 -4.52
CA PHE A 72 21.13 -7.68 -3.60
C PHE A 72 21.54 -6.28 -3.15
N CYS A 73 21.66 -5.34 -4.09
CA CYS A 73 22.13 -3.98 -3.81
C CYS A 73 21.05 -3.10 -3.14
N CYS A 74 19.80 -3.22 -3.58
CA CYS A 74 18.76 -2.24 -3.24
C CYS A 74 17.75 -2.75 -2.21
N MET A 75 17.57 -4.07 -2.02
CA MET A 75 16.49 -4.60 -1.18
C MET A 75 16.58 -4.12 0.27
N LYS A 76 17.80 -4.07 0.85
CA LYS A 76 17.99 -3.57 2.22
C LYS A 76 17.65 -2.08 2.35
N LEU A 77 18.00 -1.28 1.35
CA LEU A 77 17.72 0.16 1.32
C LEU A 77 16.23 0.41 1.16
N LEU A 78 15.58 -0.31 0.24
CA LEU A 78 14.15 -0.24 0.03
C LEU A 78 13.37 -0.67 1.28
N GLN A 79 13.79 -1.76 1.95
CA GLN A 79 13.17 -2.20 3.19
C GLN A 79 13.28 -1.13 4.28
N ALA A 80 14.47 -0.54 4.47
CA ALA A 80 14.67 0.51 5.46
C ALA A 80 13.79 1.75 5.19
N GLU A 81 13.69 2.21 3.94
CA GLU A 81 12.82 3.35 3.59
C GLU A 81 11.32 3.01 3.76
N LEU A 82 10.93 1.75 3.49
CA LEU A 82 9.56 1.29 3.70
C LEU A 82 9.21 1.21 5.19
N ASP A 83 10.13 0.71 6.02
CA ASP A 83 9.96 0.62 7.47
C ASP A 83 9.84 2.03 8.08
N GLU A 84 10.67 2.97 7.66
CA GLU A 84 10.55 4.38 8.08
C GLU A 84 9.21 4.98 7.68
N THR A 85 8.77 4.75 6.43
CA THR A 85 7.47 5.23 5.95
C THR A 85 6.32 4.63 6.75
N ALA A 86 6.40 3.34 7.09
CA ALA A 86 5.43 2.66 7.93
C ALA A 86 5.39 3.27 9.33
N LEU A 87 6.54 3.52 9.97
CA LEU A 87 6.61 4.16 11.28
C LEU A 87 6.01 5.57 11.29
N VAL A 88 6.36 6.39 10.29
CA VAL A 88 5.80 7.74 10.15
C VAL A 88 4.28 7.67 9.96
N TRP A 89 3.81 6.72 9.16
CA TRP A 89 2.38 6.48 9.00
C TRP A 89 1.75 6.01 10.31
N ASP A 90 2.31 5.06 11.01
CA ASP A 90 1.73 4.52 12.24
C ASP A 90 1.64 5.56 13.36
N MET A 91 2.57 6.53 13.35
CA MET A 91 2.64 7.60 14.34
C MET A 91 1.88 8.88 13.96
N HIS A 92 1.44 9.05 12.71
CA HIS A 92 0.72 10.27 12.32
C HIS A 92 -0.64 10.34 13.01
N ARG A 93 -1.01 11.51 13.50
CA ARG A 93 -2.33 11.70 14.10
C ARG A 93 -3.39 11.84 12.99
N ILE A 94 -4.37 10.94 12.95
CA ILE A 94 -5.52 11.09 12.07
C ILE A 94 -6.33 12.29 12.55
N ARG A 95 -6.61 13.22 11.64
CA ARG A 95 -7.41 14.40 11.94
C ARG A 95 -8.89 14.01 12.14
N ARG A 96 -9.52 14.58 13.17
CA ARG A 96 -10.98 14.52 13.36
C ARG A 96 -11.70 14.93 12.07
N SER A 97 -12.63 14.08 11.64
CA SER A 97 -13.50 14.33 10.50
C SER A 97 -14.94 14.51 10.97
N ARG A 98 -15.86 14.88 10.06
CA ARG A 98 -17.30 15.01 10.38
C ARG A 98 -18.00 13.67 10.62
N SER A 99 -17.37 12.55 10.25
CA SER A 99 -17.86 11.22 10.56
C SER A 99 -17.34 10.76 11.91
N ASN A 100 -18.14 9.97 12.64
CA ASN A 100 -17.82 9.39 13.96
C ASN A 100 -16.73 8.30 13.92
N LEU A 101 -15.75 8.41 13.03
CA LEU A 101 -14.60 7.53 13.04
C LEU A 101 -13.63 7.95 14.16
N PRO A 102 -12.95 6.97 14.79
CA PRO A 102 -11.91 7.26 15.78
C PRO A 102 -10.86 8.21 15.24
N ASP A 103 -10.52 9.22 16.03
CA ASP A 103 -9.40 10.10 15.78
C ASP A 103 -8.26 9.75 16.73
N ASP A 104 -7.19 9.17 16.20
CA ASP A 104 -5.90 9.09 16.88
C ASP A 104 -4.81 8.62 15.90
N ARG A 105 -3.67 8.20 16.41
CA ARG A 105 -2.61 7.54 15.65
C ARG A 105 -3.07 6.15 15.21
N PRO A 106 -2.82 5.74 13.94
CA PRO A 106 -3.15 4.41 13.46
C PRO A 106 -2.67 3.29 14.39
N ILE A 107 -1.46 3.42 14.95
CA ILE A 107 -0.91 2.42 15.87
C ILE A 107 -1.73 2.28 17.15
N ALA A 108 -2.25 3.39 17.70
CA ALA A 108 -3.07 3.35 18.91
C ALA A 108 -4.44 2.74 18.62
N LEU A 109 -5.05 3.11 17.49
CA LEU A 109 -6.32 2.54 17.03
C LEU A 109 -6.22 1.03 16.76
N TYR A 110 -5.05 0.57 16.30
CA TYR A 110 -4.80 -0.84 16.01
C TYR A 110 -4.51 -1.65 17.26
N LEU A 111 -3.63 -1.16 18.15
CA LEU A 111 -3.21 -1.89 19.35
C LEU A 111 -4.22 -1.85 20.49
N LEU A 112 -5.03 -0.78 20.58
CA LEU A 112 -5.94 -0.54 21.70
C LEU A 112 -7.36 -0.17 21.21
N PRO A 113 -8.03 -1.02 20.41
CA PRO A 113 -9.34 -0.70 19.83
C PRO A 113 -10.43 -0.46 20.90
N GLU A 114 -10.27 -1.04 22.09
CA GLU A 114 -11.16 -0.92 23.25
C GLU A 114 -11.36 0.53 23.72
N LEU A 115 -10.32 1.37 23.58
CA LEU A 115 -10.39 2.79 23.97
C LEU A 115 -11.40 3.59 23.12
N TRP A 116 -11.78 3.07 21.96
CA TRP A 116 -12.77 3.66 21.05
C TRP A 116 -14.03 2.80 20.89
N ALA A 117 -14.28 1.89 21.83
CA ALA A 117 -15.40 0.94 21.77
C ALA A 117 -15.46 0.16 20.45
N SER A 118 -14.29 -0.13 19.87
CA SER A 118 -14.14 -0.93 18.65
C SER A 118 -13.71 -2.35 19.01
N ALA A 119 -14.07 -3.32 18.15
CA ALA A 119 -13.70 -4.72 18.34
C ALA A 119 -12.30 -4.98 17.76
N ASP A 120 -11.56 -5.87 18.41
CA ASP A 120 -10.36 -6.44 17.82
C ASP A 120 -10.75 -7.42 16.69
N TYR A 121 -10.13 -7.26 15.52
CA TYR A 121 -10.34 -8.11 14.34
C TYR A 121 -9.08 -8.91 13.98
N VAL A 122 -8.06 -8.92 14.84
CA VAL A 122 -6.86 -9.76 14.65
C VAL A 122 -7.28 -11.23 14.73
N GLN A 123 -7.36 -11.89 13.59
CA GLN A 123 -7.55 -13.34 13.51
C GLN A 123 -6.22 -14.03 13.81
N SER A 124 -6.22 -14.97 14.76
CA SER A 124 -5.08 -15.86 14.97
C SER A 124 -4.86 -16.69 13.70
N ILE A 125 -3.70 -16.52 13.07
CA ILE A 125 -3.32 -17.27 11.84
C ILE A 125 -3.05 -18.76 12.15
N PHE A 126 -3.03 -19.15 13.42
CA PHE A 126 -2.95 -20.54 13.85
C PHE A 126 -4.32 -21.03 14.32
N GLY A 127 -4.96 -21.83 13.47
CA GLY A 127 -6.15 -22.64 13.73
C GLY A 127 -6.09 -23.88 12.86
#